data_AF-A0A519H976-F1
#
_entry.id   AF-A0A519H976-F1
#
_cell.length_a   1.000
_cell.length_b   1.000
_cell.length_c   1.000
_cell.angle_alpha   90.00
_cell.angle_beta   90.00
_cell.angle_gamma   90.00
#
_symmetry.space_group_name_H-M   'P 1'
#
loop_
_entity.id
_entity.type
_entity.pdbx_description
1 polymer ?
#
loop_
_entity_poly.entity_id
_entity_poly.type
_entity_poly.pdbx_seq_one_letter_code
_entity_poly.pdbx_strand_id
1 'polypeptide(L)'
;MEHPVLTLGDTDATVARGISALTRAGGAGDDSGAGRSPHAVLAFADLRDDSRHAAKERLRALATLAAVETKRYPEIRHVVFIVLLPPRHAAAFDRIASRLGGRLHAEVERSNARDVEVTFLDASSCGDVAALTERLLDRCDDPVGQHGVVVLEWDDIRDHSIRRAAHDQYL
;
A
#
# COMPACT_ATOMS: atom_id res chain seq x y z
N MET A 1 -11.37 -14.89 4.36
CA MET A 1 -12.12 -13.61 4.33
C MET A 1 -11.83 -12.97 2.98
N GLU A 2 -12.83 -12.43 2.30
CA GLU A 2 -12.59 -11.62 1.10
C GLU A 2 -12.07 -10.24 1.52
N HIS A 3 -10.97 -9.81 0.90
CA HIS A 3 -10.38 -8.49 1.12
C HIS A 3 -10.75 -7.59 -0.06
N PRO A 4 -11.77 -6.73 0.04
CA PRO A 4 -12.12 -5.81 -1.04
C PRO A 4 -11.06 -4.70 -1.17
N VAL A 5 -10.03 -4.98 -1.96
CA VAL A 5 -8.87 -4.12 -2.14
C VAL A 5 -8.77 -3.67 -3.60
N LEU A 6 -8.46 -2.39 -3.82
CA LEU A 6 -8.12 -1.87 -5.14
C LEU A 6 -6.63 -1.98 -5.40
N THR A 7 -6.25 -2.59 -6.50
CA THR A 7 -4.85 -2.67 -6.94
C THR A 7 -4.56 -1.65 -8.04
N LEU A 8 -3.48 -0.89 -7.93
CA LEU A 8 -3.03 0.10 -8.92
C LEU A 8 -1.59 -0.19 -9.36
N GLY A 9 -1.20 0.30 -10.54
CA GLY A 9 0.19 0.26 -11.01
C GLY A 9 0.62 -1.08 -11.59
N ASP A 10 1.82 -1.55 -11.21
CA ASP A 10 2.47 -2.77 -11.71
C ASP A 10 1.80 -4.05 -11.18
N THR A 11 0.54 -4.27 -11.58
CA THR A 11 -0.28 -5.38 -11.11
C THR A 11 0.17 -6.75 -11.64
N ASP A 12 1.07 -6.77 -12.62
CA ASP A 12 1.74 -7.99 -13.11
C ASP A 12 2.89 -8.44 -12.21
N ALA A 13 3.29 -7.63 -11.21
CA ALA A 13 4.30 -8.04 -10.25
C ALA A 13 3.86 -9.29 -9.46
N THR A 14 4.80 -10.16 -9.12
CA THR A 14 4.52 -11.42 -8.42
C THR A 14 3.72 -11.22 -7.12
N VAL A 15 4.00 -10.13 -6.39
CA VAL A 15 3.25 -9.76 -5.17
C VAL A 15 1.79 -9.41 -5.48
N ALA A 16 1.55 -8.59 -6.52
CA ALA A 16 0.21 -8.21 -6.93
C ALA A 16 -0.61 -9.41 -7.42
N ARG A 17 0.03 -10.36 -8.13
CA ARG A 17 -0.60 -11.63 -8.51
C ARG A 17 -0.94 -12.51 -7.30
N GLY A 18 -0.06 -12.56 -6.30
CA GLY A 18 -0.31 -13.29 -5.05
C GLY A 18 -1.55 -12.79 -4.32
N ILE A 19 -1.68 -11.48 -4.18
CA ILE A 19 -2.86 -10.82 -3.59
C ILE A 19 -4.11 -11.12 -4.41
N SER A 20 -4.04 -10.93 -5.73
CA SER A 20 -5.17 -11.19 -6.63
C SER A 20 -5.62 -12.65 -6.63
N ALA A 21 -4.72 -13.59 -6.38
CA ALA A 21 -5.03 -15.01 -6.26
C ALA A 21 -5.70 -15.33 -4.91
N LEU A 22 -5.21 -14.74 -3.82
CA LEU A 22 -5.78 -14.93 -2.47
C LEU A 22 -7.18 -14.30 -2.35
N THR A 23 -7.39 -13.11 -2.91
CA THR A 23 -8.73 -12.48 -2.95
C THR A 23 -9.72 -13.36 -3.73
N ARG A 24 -9.31 -13.95 -4.85
CA ARG A 24 -10.16 -14.87 -5.64
C ARG A 24 -10.44 -16.20 -4.94
N ALA A 25 -9.46 -16.75 -4.23
CA ALA A 25 -9.63 -17.99 -3.47
C ALA A 25 -10.60 -17.81 -2.29
N GLY A 26 -10.66 -16.60 -1.71
CA GLY A 26 -11.60 -16.25 -0.65
C GLY A 26 -13.06 -16.11 -1.08
N GLY A 27 -13.33 -15.88 -2.37
CA GLY A 27 -14.67 -15.63 -2.92
C GLY A 27 -15.40 -16.85 -3.48
N ALA A 28 -14.81 -18.04 -3.41
CA ALA A 28 -15.44 -19.28 -3.89
C ALA A 28 -16.56 -19.81 -2.97
N GLY A 29 -17.07 -19.02 -2.03
CA GLY A 29 -17.92 -19.48 -0.92
C GLY A 29 -19.22 -18.73 -0.65
N ASP A 30 -19.54 -17.60 -1.30
CA ASP A 30 -20.80 -16.90 -1.00
C ASP A 30 -21.33 -16.09 -2.20
N ASP A 31 -22.26 -16.68 -2.96
CA ASP A 31 -22.95 -16.08 -4.10
C ASP A 31 -24.12 -15.20 -3.63
N SER A 32 -23.79 -14.11 -2.92
CA SER A 32 -24.72 -13.04 -2.54
C SER A 32 -24.15 -11.70 -2.98
N GLY A 33 -24.48 -11.34 -4.23
CA GLY A 33 -23.98 -10.18 -4.98
C GLY A 33 -24.31 -8.79 -4.41
N ALA A 34 -23.68 -8.45 -3.28
CA ALA A 34 -23.39 -7.08 -2.90
C ALA A 34 -21.87 -6.96 -2.78
N GLY A 35 -21.21 -6.69 -3.91
CA GLY A 35 -19.75 -6.51 -3.93
C GLY A 35 -19.36 -5.48 -2.88
N ARG A 36 -18.62 -5.91 -1.84
CA ARG A 36 -18.19 -5.01 -0.77
C ARG A 36 -17.40 -3.85 -1.38
N SER A 37 -17.73 -2.63 -0.99
CA SER A 37 -16.94 -1.45 -1.33
C SER A 37 -15.50 -1.63 -0.87
N PRO A 38 -14.50 -1.21 -1.66
CA PRO A 38 -13.12 -1.37 -1.28
C PRO A 38 -12.76 -0.54 -0.06
N HIS A 39 -11.99 -1.12 0.86
CA HIS A 39 -11.54 -0.48 2.11
C HIS A 39 -10.04 -0.15 2.13
N ALA A 40 -9.30 -0.57 1.10
CA ALA A 40 -7.88 -0.24 0.94
C ALA A 40 -7.44 -0.14 -0.53
N VAL A 41 -6.36 0.59 -0.75
CA VAL A 41 -5.61 0.67 -2.02
C VAL A 41 -4.24 0.06 -1.83
N LEU A 42 -3.85 -0.83 -2.74
CA LEU A 42 -2.49 -1.34 -2.90
C LEU A 42 -1.91 -0.87 -4.24
N ALA A 43 -0.98 0.07 -4.19
CA ALA A 43 -0.30 0.62 -5.36
C ALA A 43 1.07 -0.04 -5.53
N PHE A 44 1.25 -0.79 -6.62
CA PHE A 44 2.51 -1.47 -6.93
C PHE A 44 3.36 -0.62 -7.86
N ALA A 45 4.64 -0.51 -7.53
CA ALA A 45 5.62 0.21 -8.34
C ALA A 45 6.95 -0.56 -8.38
N ASP A 46 7.25 -1.19 -9.52
CA ASP A 46 8.58 -1.70 -9.81
C ASP A 46 9.43 -0.58 -10.43
N LEU A 47 10.35 -0.03 -9.66
CA LEU A 47 11.19 1.11 -10.00
C LEU A 47 12.66 0.72 -10.19
N ARG A 48 12.97 -0.58 -10.24
CA ARG A 48 14.35 -1.10 -10.32
C ARG A 48 15.11 -0.60 -11.54
N ASP A 49 14.40 -0.48 -12.66
CA ASP A 49 14.97 -0.02 -13.94
C ASP A 49 14.80 1.50 -14.16
N ASP A 50 14.11 2.18 -13.25
CA ASP A 50 13.84 3.61 -13.39
C ASP A 50 15.02 4.48 -12.95
N SER A 51 15.20 5.59 -13.68
CA SER A 51 16.00 6.71 -13.17
C SER A 51 15.30 7.31 -11.93
N ARG A 52 16.06 7.97 -11.05
CA ARG A 52 15.49 8.64 -9.87
C ARG A 52 14.36 9.62 -10.22
N HIS A 53 14.49 10.33 -11.36
CA HIS A 53 13.45 11.26 -11.81
C HIS A 53 12.20 10.51 -12.27
N ALA A 54 12.36 9.49 -13.11
CA ALA A 54 11.25 8.67 -13.60
C ALA A 54 10.49 7.99 -12.44
N ALA A 55 11.23 7.36 -11.51
CA ALA A 55 10.68 6.74 -10.31
C ALA A 55 9.82 7.71 -9.49
N LYS A 56 10.30 8.94 -9.30
CA LYS A 56 9.58 9.99 -8.57
C LYS A 56 8.29 10.41 -9.28
N GLU A 57 8.32 10.61 -10.60
CA GLU A 57 7.11 10.97 -11.36
C GLU A 57 6.11 9.82 -11.38
N ARG A 58 6.58 8.58 -11.44
CA ARG A 58 5.73 7.39 -11.37
C ARG A 58 5.01 7.27 -10.02
N LEU A 59 5.73 7.44 -8.91
CA LEU A 59 5.12 7.47 -7.57
C LEU A 59 4.11 8.60 -7.41
N ARG A 60 4.38 9.78 -8.01
CA ARG A 60 3.41 10.89 -8.02
C ARG A 60 2.14 10.54 -8.78
N ALA A 61 2.28 9.94 -9.97
CA ALA A 61 1.13 9.52 -10.77
C ALA A 61 0.28 8.49 -9.99
N LEU A 62 0.91 7.50 -9.35
CA LEU A 62 0.21 6.54 -8.50
C LEU A 62 -0.46 7.21 -7.29
N ALA A 63 0.18 8.19 -6.65
CA ALA A 63 -0.43 8.96 -5.57
C ALA A 63 -1.66 9.75 -6.03
N THR A 64 -1.61 10.34 -7.23
CA THR A 64 -2.78 11.02 -7.81
C THR A 64 -3.92 10.02 -8.08
N LEU A 65 -3.63 8.83 -8.60
CA LEU A 65 -4.64 7.80 -8.82
C LEU A 65 -5.23 7.32 -7.49
N ALA A 66 -4.41 7.05 -6.47
CA ALA A 66 -4.88 6.67 -5.15
C ALA A 66 -5.77 7.76 -4.52
N ALA A 67 -5.42 9.04 -4.69
CA ALA A 67 -6.26 10.16 -4.24
C ALA A 67 -7.63 10.18 -4.95
N VAL A 68 -7.69 9.84 -6.24
CA VAL A 68 -8.96 9.72 -6.97
C VAL A 68 -9.79 8.57 -6.43
N GLU A 69 -9.20 7.40 -6.21
CA GLU A 69 -9.93 6.23 -5.69
C GLU A 69 -10.43 6.46 -4.26
N THR A 70 -9.64 7.09 -3.39
CA THR A 70 -10.09 7.45 -2.02
C THR A 70 -11.24 8.45 -2.01
N LYS A 71 -11.36 9.32 -3.03
CA LYS A 71 -12.54 10.19 -3.21
C LYS A 71 -13.76 9.42 -3.69
N ARG A 72 -13.53 8.40 -4.53
CA ARG A 72 -14.59 7.54 -5.08
C ARG A 72 -15.16 6.56 -4.06
N TYR A 73 -14.33 6.03 -3.16
CA TYR A 73 -14.69 5.05 -2.16
C TYR A 73 -14.31 5.56 -0.76
N PRO A 74 -15.26 6.19 -0.04
CA PRO A 74 -15.03 6.78 1.27
C PRO A 74 -14.68 5.78 2.38
N GLU A 75 -14.89 4.49 2.14
CA GLU A 75 -14.54 3.38 3.03
C GLU A 75 -13.03 3.11 3.05
N ILE A 76 -12.27 3.63 2.09
CA ILE A 76 -10.82 3.44 2.03
C ILE A 76 -10.15 4.14 3.22
N ARG A 77 -9.49 3.33 4.07
CA ARG A 77 -8.70 3.81 5.23
C ARG A 77 -7.21 3.61 5.07
N HIS A 78 -6.79 2.74 4.15
CA HIS A 78 -5.39 2.43 3.91
C HIS A 78 -5.01 2.65 2.46
N VAL A 79 -3.91 3.36 2.25
CA VAL A 79 -3.23 3.44 0.95
C VAL A 79 -1.81 2.95 1.13
N VAL A 80 -1.52 1.77 0.61
CA VAL A 80 -0.20 1.14 0.73
C VAL A 80 0.49 1.16 -0.63
N PHE A 81 1.68 1.74 -0.70
CA PHE A 81 2.58 1.67 -1.84
C PHE A 81 3.58 0.54 -1.61
N ILE A 82 3.54 -0.48 -2.45
CA ILE A 82 4.53 -1.55 -2.47
C ILE A 82 5.53 -1.23 -3.57
N VAL A 83 6.77 -0.95 -3.18
CA VAL A 83 7.79 -0.44 -4.10
C VAL A 83 8.96 -1.42 -4.17
N LEU A 84 9.42 -1.69 -5.40
CA LEU A 84 10.70 -2.36 -5.65
C LEU A 84 11.68 -1.32 -6.19
N LEU A 85 12.83 -1.22 -5.55
CA LEU A 85 13.85 -0.19 -5.75
C LEU A 85 15.17 -0.85 -6.16
N PRO A 86 16.00 -0.17 -6.96
CA PRO A 86 17.38 -0.59 -7.11
C PRO A 86 18.14 -0.27 -5.80
N PRO A 87 19.14 -1.07 -5.38
CA PRO A 87 19.84 -0.89 -4.09
C PRO A 87 20.39 0.52 -3.87
N ARG A 88 20.84 1.19 -4.95
CA ARG A 88 21.34 2.56 -4.93
C ARG A 88 20.32 3.64 -4.53
N HIS A 89 19.02 3.32 -4.56
CA HIS A 89 17.95 4.29 -4.29
C HIS A 89 17.27 4.09 -2.91
N ALA A 90 17.48 2.96 -2.23
CA ALA A 90 16.83 2.64 -0.95
C ALA A 90 17.01 3.75 0.10
N ALA A 91 18.25 4.19 0.34
CA ALA A 91 18.53 5.25 1.31
C ALA A 91 17.90 6.63 0.97
N ALA A 92 17.58 6.89 -0.30
CA ALA A 92 16.95 8.13 -0.73
C ALA A 92 15.41 8.03 -0.78
N PHE A 93 14.87 6.82 -0.67
CA PHE A 93 13.45 6.54 -0.82
C PHE A 93 12.66 7.10 0.35
N ASP A 94 13.15 6.95 1.58
CA ASP A 94 12.44 7.42 2.79
C ASP A 94 12.01 8.89 2.66
N ARG A 95 12.93 9.78 2.28
CA ARG A 95 12.61 11.21 2.10
C ARG A 95 11.59 11.47 0.99
N ILE A 96 11.59 10.66 -0.07
CA ILE A 96 10.63 10.79 -1.18
C ILE A 96 9.26 10.27 -0.74
N ALA A 97 9.23 9.08 -0.15
CA ALA A 97 8.05 8.43 0.40
C ALA A 97 7.37 9.32 1.44
N SER A 98 8.10 9.79 2.46
CA SER A 98 7.58 10.69 3.50
C SER A 98 6.96 11.97 2.93
N ARG A 99 7.61 12.60 1.94
CA ARG A 99 7.07 13.82 1.31
C ARG A 99 5.84 13.57 0.45
N LEU A 100 5.83 12.48 -0.33
CA LEU A 100 4.68 12.12 -1.16
C LEU A 100 3.51 11.65 -0.30
N GLY A 101 3.78 10.83 0.72
CA GLY A 101 2.82 10.35 1.70
C GLY A 101 2.18 11.50 2.45
N GLY A 102 2.97 12.44 2.99
CA GLY A 102 2.42 13.61 3.69
C GLY A 102 1.53 14.49 2.80
N ARG A 103 1.90 14.65 1.52
CA ARG A 103 1.06 15.39 0.57
C ARG A 103 -0.24 14.65 0.27
N LEU A 104 -0.18 13.34 0.04
CA LEU A 104 -1.35 12.51 -0.26
C LEU A 104 -2.28 12.45 0.95
N HIS A 105 -1.76 12.13 2.13
CA HIS A 105 -2.50 12.11 3.39
C HIS A 105 -3.23 13.43 3.61
N ALA A 106 -2.51 14.57 3.54
CA ALA A 106 -3.13 15.88 3.69
C ALA A 106 -4.17 16.21 2.60
N GLU A 107 -4.01 15.71 1.37
CA GLU A 107 -5.01 15.88 0.31
C GLU A 107 -6.29 15.10 0.61
N VAL A 108 -6.15 13.85 1.05
CA VAL A 108 -7.27 12.97 1.37
C VAL A 108 -8.01 13.46 2.60
N GLU A 109 -7.30 13.85 3.66
CA GLU A 109 -7.89 14.46 4.85
C GLU A 109 -8.69 15.72 4.51
N ARG A 110 -8.13 16.61 3.69
CA ARG A 110 -8.83 17.83 3.26
C ARG A 110 -10.07 17.55 2.41
N SER A 111 -10.03 16.50 1.59
CA SER A 111 -11.12 16.20 0.65
C SER A 111 -12.27 15.46 1.34
N ASN A 112 -11.96 14.55 2.26
CA ASN A 112 -12.93 13.59 2.79
C ASN A 112 -13.16 13.71 4.31
N ALA A 113 -12.35 14.51 5.04
CA ALA A 113 -12.36 14.60 6.50
C ALA A 113 -12.27 13.22 7.19
N ARG A 114 -11.38 12.37 6.67
CA ARG A 114 -11.17 10.99 7.15
C ARG A 114 -9.71 10.76 7.49
N ASP A 115 -9.51 10.01 8.57
CA ASP A 115 -8.23 9.42 8.92
C ASP A 115 -7.92 8.32 7.92
N VAL A 116 -6.95 8.60 7.04
CA VAL A 116 -6.39 7.64 6.09
C VAL A 116 -4.91 7.49 6.40
N GLU A 117 -4.45 6.26 6.51
CA GLU A 117 -3.02 5.99 6.63
C GLU A 117 -2.41 5.72 5.26
N VAL A 118 -1.30 6.39 4.99
CA VAL A 118 -0.49 6.18 3.80
C VAL A 118 0.78 5.44 4.20
N THR A 119 0.92 4.19 3.76
CA THR A 119 2.11 3.38 4.00
C THR A 119 2.93 3.27 2.73
N PHE A 120 4.23 3.51 2.81
CA PHE A 120 5.19 3.11 1.78
C PHE A 120 5.98 1.92 2.31
N LEU A 121 6.08 0.85 1.52
CA LEU A 121 6.82 -0.35 1.86
C LEU A 121 7.83 -0.64 0.76
N ASP A 122 9.12 -0.57 1.10
CA ASP A 122 10.19 -1.11 0.27
C ASP A 122 10.22 -2.64 0.41
N ALA A 123 9.77 -3.33 -0.64
CA ALA A 123 9.73 -4.78 -0.72
C ALA A 123 10.92 -5.37 -1.50
N SER A 124 11.96 -4.59 -1.80
CA SER A 124 13.09 -5.00 -2.64
C SER A 124 13.87 -6.18 -2.08
N SER A 125 13.98 -6.27 -0.76
CA SER A 125 14.66 -7.35 -0.03
C SER A 125 13.70 -8.48 0.38
N CYS A 126 12.44 -8.48 -0.08
CA CYS A 126 11.47 -9.49 0.29
C CYS A 126 11.83 -10.86 -0.30
N GLY A 127 12.21 -11.79 0.58
CA GLY A 127 12.47 -13.19 0.25
C GLY A 127 11.23 -14.10 0.37
N ASP A 128 10.15 -13.61 0.98
CA ASP A 128 8.92 -14.37 1.25
C ASP A 128 7.67 -13.58 0.83
N VAL A 129 7.27 -13.77 -0.43
CA VAL A 129 6.11 -13.09 -1.01
C VAL A 129 4.79 -13.52 -0.35
N ALA A 130 4.68 -14.76 0.13
CA ALA A 130 3.47 -15.23 0.77
C ALA A 130 3.26 -14.50 2.10
N ALA A 131 4.32 -14.42 2.91
CA ALA A 131 4.27 -13.76 4.20
C ALA A 131 4.16 -12.23 4.08
N LEU A 132 4.70 -11.63 3.00
CA LEU A 132 4.42 -10.23 2.65
C LEU A 132 2.94 -10.03 2.31
N THR A 133 2.37 -10.91 1.50
CA THR A 133 0.98 -10.81 1.07
C THR A 133 0.03 -10.88 2.25
N GLU A 134 0.22 -11.85 3.15
CA GLU A 134 -0.58 -12.00 4.37
C GLU A 134 -0.58 -10.70 5.19
N ARG A 135 0.60 -10.11 5.41
CA ARG A 135 0.73 -8.86 6.17
C ARG A 135 0.07 -7.66 5.52
N LEU A 136 0.12 -7.56 4.19
CA LEU A 136 -0.56 -6.51 3.45
C LEU A 136 -2.07 -6.64 3.60
N LEU A 137 -2.60 -7.86 3.48
CA LEU A 137 -4.03 -8.13 3.66
C LEU A 137 -4.50 -7.85 5.08
N ASP A 138 -3.74 -8.31 6.09
CA ASP A 138 -3.99 -7.98 7.49
C ASP A 138 -4.00 -6.47 7.75
N ARG A 139 -3.08 -5.73 7.10
CA ARG A 139 -3.06 -4.27 7.20
C ARG A 139 -4.31 -3.65 6.59
N CYS A 140 -4.70 -4.11 5.41
CA CYS A 140 -5.89 -3.63 4.71
C CYS A 140 -7.15 -3.85 5.55
N ASP A 141 -7.26 -4.98 6.25
CA ASP A 141 -8.43 -5.33 7.07
C ASP A 141 -8.53 -4.56 8.40
N ASP A 142 -7.49 -3.85 8.80
CA ASP A 142 -7.55 -3.01 9.99
C ASP A 142 -8.58 -1.89 9.78
N PRO A 143 -9.61 -1.76 10.65
CA PRO A 143 -10.61 -0.71 10.48
C PRO A 143 -10.08 0.70 10.76
N VAL A 144 -8.85 0.87 11.28
CA VAL A 144 -8.32 2.18 11.69
C VAL A 144 -6.98 2.51 11.01
N GLY A 145 -6.93 3.65 10.31
CA GLY A 145 -5.67 4.31 9.94
C GLY A 145 -5.29 5.31 11.04
N GLN A 146 -4.18 5.08 11.75
CA GLN A 146 -3.85 5.85 12.97
C GLN A 146 -2.57 6.68 12.85
N HIS A 147 -1.69 6.35 11.91
CA HIS A 147 -0.33 6.90 11.90
C HIS A 147 -0.15 8.00 10.84
N GLY A 148 -1.11 8.21 9.94
CA GLY A 148 -1.03 9.23 8.89
C GLY A 148 -0.08 8.87 7.75
N VAL A 149 1.24 8.81 7.99
CA VAL A 149 2.25 8.44 6.98
C VAL A 149 3.33 7.54 7.55
N VAL A 150 3.44 6.32 7.04
CA VAL A 150 4.41 5.32 7.52
C VAL A 150 5.34 4.93 6.36
N VAL A 151 6.64 4.81 6.61
CA VAL A 151 7.60 4.34 5.60
C VAL A 151 8.40 3.19 6.16
N LEU A 152 8.19 1.99 5.62
CA LEU A 152 8.76 0.75 6.12
C LEU A 152 9.62 0.08 5.05
N GLU A 153 10.55 -0.75 5.49
CA GLU A 153 11.25 -1.73 4.69
C GLU A 153 10.74 -3.14 5.02
N TRP A 154 11.00 -4.12 4.15
CA TRP A 154 10.64 -5.51 4.42
C TRP A 154 11.18 -6.01 5.77
N ASP A 155 12.38 -5.59 6.14
CA ASP A 155 13.03 -6.03 7.37
C ASP A 155 12.29 -5.52 8.62
N ASP A 156 11.62 -4.36 8.52
CA ASP A 156 10.76 -3.82 9.57
C ASP A 156 9.48 -4.62 9.76
N ILE A 157 9.11 -5.52 8.84
CA ILE A 157 7.87 -6.31 8.97
C ILE A 157 8.13 -7.80 8.81
N ARG A 158 9.38 -8.22 8.65
CA ARG A 158 9.73 -9.62 8.38
C ARG A 158 9.22 -10.57 9.47
N ASP A 159 9.25 -10.13 10.72
CA ASP A 159 8.91 -10.94 11.88
C ASP A 159 7.66 -10.44 12.64
N HIS A 160 7.00 -9.39 12.14
CA HIS A 160 5.80 -8.83 12.77
C HIS A 160 4.85 -8.15 11.78
N SER A 161 3.71 -7.65 12.26
CA SER A 161 2.71 -6.99 11.43
C SER A 161 3.11 -5.56 11.04
N ILE A 162 2.58 -5.08 9.92
CA ILE A 162 2.75 -3.67 9.48
C ILE A 162 2.23 -2.71 10.55
N ARG A 163 1.09 -3.03 11.21
CA ARG A 163 0.54 -2.22 12.30
C ARG A 163 1.52 -2.05 13.46
N ARG A 164 2.21 -3.13 13.86
CA ARG A 164 3.21 -3.05 14.92
C ARG A 164 4.42 -2.21 14.50
N ALA A 165 4.93 -2.43 13.29
CA ALA A 165 6.05 -1.66 12.76
C ALA A 165 5.72 -0.16 12.65
N ALA A 166 4.51 0.15 12.18
CA ALA A 166 3.99 1.52 12.10
C ALA A 166 3.97 2.19 13.49
N HIS A 167 3.46 1.49 14.50
CA HIS A 167 3.44 2.01 15.87
C HIS A 167 4.84 2.30 16.41
N ASP A 168 5.82 1.43 16.13
CA ASP A 168 7.19 1.57 16.61
C ASP A 168 7.93 2.76 15.97
N GLN A 169 7.49 3.29 14.82
CA GLN A 169 8.05 4.52 14.23
C GLN A 169 7.62 5.83 14.92
N TYR A 170 6.56 5.77 15.73
CA TYR A 170 5.98 6.94 16.40
C TYR A 170 6.35 7.03 17.90
N LEU A 171 7.13 6.08 18.41
CA LEU A 171 7.67 6.04 19.78
C LEU A 171 9.16 6.43 19.81
#